data_AF-A0A661IUH8-F1
#
_entry.id   AF-A0A661IUH8-F1
#
_cell.length_a   1.000
_cell.length_b   1.000
_cell.length_c   1.000
_cell.angle_alpha   90.00
_cell.angle_beta   90.00
_cell.angle_gamma   90.00
#
_symmetry.space_group_name_H-M   'P 1'
#
loop_
_entity.id
_entity.type
_entity.pdbx_description
1 polymer ?
#
loop_
_entity_poly.entity_id
_entity_poly.type
_entity_poly.pdbx_seq_one_letter_code
_entity_poly.pdbx_strand_id
1 'polypeptide(L)' 'MLISYINHIVFIQQVNKFINSVLGTGYTSHSFRKGIISEFGSKGVNIKIISKFVGHSDVKTTMRYITPTDEDIMMNLIR' A
#
# COMPACT_ATOMS: atom_id res chain seq x y z
N MET A 1 -15.64 -30.32 -13.00
CA MET A 1 -14.37 -29.68 -12.59
C MET A 1 -14.68 -28.85 -11.36
N LEU A 2 -14.28 -29.33 -10.17
CA LEU A 2 -14.59 -28.70 -8.88
C LEU A 2 -13.87 -27.35 -8.79
N ILE A 3 -14.62 -26.25 -8.76
CA ILE A 3 -14.09 -24.96 -8.33
C ILE A 3 -13.87 -25.10 -6.83
N SER A 4 -12.63 -25.36 -6.42
CA SER A 4 -12.27 -25.45 -5.00
C SER A 4 -12.56 -24.10 -4.34
N TYR A 5 -13.45 -24.09 -3.36
CA TYR A 5 -13.72 -22.92 -2.53
C TYR A 5 -12.41 -22.51 -1.83
N ILE A 6 -11.83 -21.38 -2.25
CA ILE A 6 -10.61 -20.85 -1.61
C ILE A 6 -11.00 -20.34 -0.22
N ASN A 7 -10.48 -20.99 0.81
CA ASN A 7 -10.60 -20.46 2.15
C ASN A 7 -9.76 -19.18 2.28
N HIS A 8 -10.42 -18.03 2.40
CA HIS A 8 -9.78 -16.72 2.46
C HIS A 8 -8.77 -16.59 3.61
N ILE A 9 -8.99 -17.27 4.74
CA ILE A 9 -8.08 -17.26 5.89
C ILE A 9 -6.77 -17.95 5.52
N VAL A 10 -6.85 -19.11 4.87
CA VAL A 10 -5.65 -19.84 4.42
C VAL A 10 -4.92 -19.05 3.34
N PHE A 11 -5.65 -18.43 2.41
CA PHE A 11 -5.05 -17.60 1.37
C PHE A 11 -4.26 -16.42 1.94
N ILE A 12 -4.83 -15.64 2.87
CA ILE A 12 -4.11 -14.50 3.45
C ILE A 12 -2.88 -14.93 4.26
N GLN A 13 -2.93 -16.10 4.91
CA GLN A 13 -1.78 -16.69 5.59
C GLN A 13 -0.65 -17.05 4.61
N GLN A 14 -0.98 -17.63 3.45
CA GLN A 14 -0.01 -17.93 2.40
C GLN A 14 0.65 -16.66 1.85
N VAL A 15 -0.15 -15.61 1.58
CA VAL A 15 0.37 -14.32 1.13
C VAL A 15 1.29 -13.70 2.19
N ASN A 16 0.88 -13.70 3.47
CA ASN A 16 1.72 -13.20 4.55
C ASN A 16 3.02 -14.01 4.68
N LYS A 17 2.98 -15.33 4.52
CA LYS A 17 4.18 -16.17 4.56
C LYS A 17 5.16 -15.79 3.46
N PHE A 18 4.66 -15.58 2.24
CA PHE A 18 5.49 -15.12 1.12
C PHE A 18 6.10 -13.74 1.40
N ILE A 19 5.28 -12.78 1.85
CA ILE A 19 5.75 -11.44 2.22
C ILE A 19 6.86 -11.51 3.28
N ASN A 20 6.69 -12.31 4.33
CA ASN A 20 7.72 -12.48 5.36
C ASN A 20 9.01 -13.10 4.79
N SER A 21 8.89 -14.03 3.84
CA SER A 21 10.08 -14.65 3.22
C SER A 21 10.91 -13.68 2.38
N VAL A 22 10.28 -12.63 1.83
CA VAL A 22 10.95 -11.63 0.98
C VAL A 22 11.42 -10.41 1.79
N LEU A 23 10.60 -9.91 2.72
CA LEU A 23 10.83 -8.65 3.42
C LEU A 23 11.31 -8.82 4.87
N GLY A 24 11.25 -10.04 5.41
CA GLY A 24 11.62 -10.35 6.79
C GLY A 24 10.42 -10.47 7.72
N THR A 25 10.71 -10.84 8.97
CA THR A 25 9.71 -11.08 10.01
C THR A 25 8.97 -9.81 10.40
N GLY A 26 7.64 -9.90 10.55
CA GLY A 26 6.79 -8.81 11.03
C GLY A 26 6.09 -8.04 9.90
N TYR A 27 6.42 -8.32 8.63
CA TYR A 27 5.68 -7.79 7.50
C TYR A 27 4.38 -8.58 7.26
N THR A 28 3.33 -7.87 6.87
CA THR A 28 2.01 -8.43 6.55
C THR A 28 1.52 -7.85 5.25
N SER A 29 0.50 -8.46 4.66
CA SER A 29 -0.20 -7.92 3.49
C SER A 29 -0.70 -6.50 3.73
N HIS A 30 -1.13 -6.19 4.97
CA HIS A 30 -1.56 -4.85 5.35
C HIS A 30 -0.38 -3.86 5.38
N SER A 31 0.72 -4.20 6.05
CA SER A 31 1.89 -3.31 6.08
C SER A 31 2.54 -3.13 4.70
N PHE A 32 2.53 -4.18 3.87
CA PHE A 32 2.95 -4.09 2.47
C PHE A 32 2.09 -3.12 1.67
N ARG A 33 0.77 -3.22 1.77
CA ARG A 33 -0.17 -2.28 1.14
C ARG A 33 0.08 -0.85 1.62
N LYS A 34 0.32 -0.63 2.92
CA LYS A 34 0.69 0.69 3.45
C LYS A 34 1.98 1.22 2.82
N GLY A 35 3.00 0.37 2.72
CA GLY A 35 4.28 0.71 2.09
C GLY A 35 4.12 1.20 0.65
N ILE A 36 3.28 0.52 -0.16
CA ILE A 36 2.98 0.95 -1.53
C ILE A 36 2.34 2.35 -1.56
N ILE A 37 1.37 2.62 -0.67
CA ILE A 37 0.70 3.92 -0.60
C ILE A 37 1.70 5.02 -0.29
N SER A 38 2.55 4.81 0.72
CA SER A 38 3.56 5.78 1.13
C SER A 38 4.62 6.03 0.06
N GLU A 39 5.10 4.97 -0.60
CA GLU A 39 6.10 5.06 -1.68
C GLU A 39 5.56 5.79 -2.92
N PHE A 40 4.29 5.55 -3.28
CA PHE A 40 3.66 6.32 -4.36
C PHE A 40 3.43 7.77 -3.97
N GLY A 41 3.12 8.03 -2.69
CA GLY A 41 3.00 9.37 -2.14
C GLY A 41 4.31 10.16 -2.23
N SER A 42 5.43 9.56 -1.80
CA SER A 42 6.76 10.21 -1.85
C SER A 42 7.24 10.48 -3.28
N LYS A 43 6.83 9.64 -4.24
CA LYS A 43 7.07 9.85 -5.68
C LYS A 43 6.14 10.88 -6.34
N GLY A 44 5.29 11.56 -5.57
CA GLY A 44 4.37 12.58 -6.10
C GLY A 44 3.24 12.03 -6.97
N VAL A 45 2.94 10.73 -6.89
CA VAL A 45 1.82 10.14 -7.65
C VAL A 45 0.51 10.74 -7.15
N ASN A 46 -0.39 11.06 -8.09
CA ASN A 46 -1.67 11.67 -7.75
C ASN A 46 -2.47 10.80 -6.76
N ILE A 47 -2.90 11.40 -5.65
CA ILE A 47 -3.58 10.69 -4.56
C ILE A 47 -4.86 9.94 -4.97
N LYS A 48 -5.59 10.44 -5.99
CA LYS A 48 -6.79 9.78 -6.52
C LYS A 48 -6.42 8.50 -7.28
N ILE A 49 -5.29 8.49 -7.98
CA ILE A 49 -4.76 7.31 -8.67
C ILE A 49 -4.36 6.25 -7.63
N ILE A 50 -3.60 6.65 -6.61
CA ILE A 50 -3.22 5.74 -5.51
C ILE A 50 -4.46 5.14 -4.86
N SER A 51 -5.46 5.97 -4.53
CA SER A 51 -6.71 5.53 -3.91
C SER A 51 -7.46 4.49 -4.74
N LYS A 52 -7.55 4.69 -6.06
CA LYS A 52 -8.18 3.75 -6.99
C LYS A 52 -7.36 2.46 -7.10
N PHE A 53 -6.04 2.57 -7.19
CA PHE A 53 -5.13 1.43 -7.30
C PHE A 53 -5.24 0.47 -6.11
N VAL A 54 -5.31 0.99 -4.89
CA VAL A 54 -5.46 0.16 -3.68
C VAL A 54 -6.91 -0.19 -3.34
N GLY A 55 -7.87 0.31 -4.11
CA GLY A 55 -9.30 0.02 -3.92
C GLY A 55 -9.92 0.65 -2.67
N HIS A 56 -9.51 1.86 -2.28
CA HIS A 56 -10.23 2.62 -1.24
C HIS A 56 -11.50 3.25 -1.82
N SER A 57 -12.61 3.10 -1.10
CA SER A 57 -13.90 3.75 -1.42
C SER A 57 -13.89 5.26 -1.18
N ASP A 58 -13.06 5.73 -0.24
CA ASP A 58 -12.88 7.14 0.07
C ASP A 58 -11.39 7.51 0.05
N VAL A 59 -11.04 8.55 -0.72
CA VAL A 59 -9.69 9.10 -0.85
C VAL A 59 -9.12 9.55 0.49
N LYS A 60 -9.97 9.94 1.46
CA LYS A 60 -9.55 10.28 2.83
C LYS A 60 -8.78 9.16 3.51
N THR A 61 -9.11 7.90 3.23
CA THR A 61 -8.37 6.75 3.78
C THR A 61 -6.94 6.68 3.23
N THR A 62 -6.75 7.07 1.98
CA THR A 62 -5.42 7.15 1.34
C THR A 62 -4.63 8.36 1.84
N MET A 63 -5.29 9.50 2.06
CA MET A 63 -4.64 10.72 2.57
C MET A 63 -3.97 10.53 3.94
N ARG A 64 -4.42 9.57 4.76
CA ARG A 64 -3.80 9.25 6.06
C ARG A 64 -2.35 8.78 5.97
N TYR A 65 -1.88 8.40 4.78
CA TYR A 65 -0.52 7.93 4.53
C TYR A 65 0.37 8.98 3.89
N ILE A 66 -0.17 10.17 3.60
CA ILE A 66 0.56 11.27 2.99
C ILE A 66 0.92 12.25 4.10
N THR A 67 2.21 12.36 4.39
CA THR A 67 2.74 13.31 5.37
C THR A 67 3.88 14.05 4.70
N PRO A 68 3.60 15.17 4.03
CA PRO A 68 4.63 15.97 3.37
C PRO A 68 5.64 16.46 4.41
N THR A 69 6.92 16.31 4.10
CA THR A 69 8.01 16.90 4.86
C THR A 69 8.33 18.31 4.34
N ASP A 70 9.06 19.09 5.13
CA ASP A 70 9.51 20.42 4.68
C ASP A 70 10.41 20.31 3.43
N GLU A 71 11.18 19.22 3.31
CA GLU A 71 11.99 18.92 2.14
C GLU A 71 11.12 18.63 0.91
N ASP A 72 10.05 17.85 1.05
CA ASP A 72 9.10 17.61 -0.05
C ASP A 72 8.51 18.92 -0.56
N ILE A 73 8.15 19.84 0.33
CA ILE A 73 7.63 21.16 -0.04
C ILE A 73 8.70 21.94 -0.79
N MET A 74 9.92 22.02 -0.24
CA MET A 74 11.02 22.77 -0.84
C MET A 74 11.36 22.25 -2.25
N MET A 75 11.50 20.94 -2.43
CA MET A 75 11.84 20.32 -3.71
C MET A 75 10.76 20.52 -4.77
N ASN A 76 9.48 20.59 -4.37
CA ASN A 76 8.38 20.83 -5.29
C ASN A 76 8.13 22.33 -5.61
N LEU A 77 8.79 23.25 -4.89
CA LEU A 77 8.72 24.70 -5.15
C LEU A 77 9.85 25.20 -6.07
N ILE A 78 10.94 24.43 -6.21
CA ILE A 78 12.05 24.73 -7.11
C ILE A 78 11.66 24.26 -8.52
N ARG A 79 11.77 25.14 -9.53
CA ARG A 79 11.46 24.89 -10.95
C ARG A 79 12.70 24.90 -11.81
#